data_AF-A0A966QMI9-F1
#
_entry.id   AF-A0A966QMI9-F1
#
_cell.length_a   1.000
_cell.length_b   1.000
_cell.length_c   1.000
_cell.angle_alpha   90.00
_cell.angle_beta   90.00
_cell.angle_gamma   90.00
#
_symmetry.space_group_name_H-M   'P 1'
#
loop_
_entity.id
_entity.type
_entity.pdbx_description
1 polymer ?
#
loop_
_entity_poly.entity_id
_entity_poly.type
_entity_poly.pdbx_seq_one_letter_code
_entity_poly.pdbx_strand_id
1 'polypeptide(L)'
;MSLEFAPMHWIGQHRRAVLITAAAAAATGIAVGGHWLWRQRLPAEVRTLQAVLERLNHGDNLGREPLAFMVGSGSYTAHLAQQRGLCKEDACDAFAQLNPYRRYGNGWDELIRQGYAMGDIQAWSTSSGTVVVPRATFRAYGSHLGYLACTVAHEIAHIRRHHIFKSSYQEHHNFQGLEKKPKELALMRLSRQQELEADRDAATMLER
;
A
#
# COMPACT_ATOMS: atom_id res chain seq x y z
N MET A 1 50.28 21.78 63.61
CA MET A 1 51.44 20.85 63.58
C MET A 1 50.93 19.49 64.00
N SER A 2 50.87 18.54 63.07
CA SER A 2 51.10 17.10 63.27
C SER A 2 51.19 16.49 61.87
N LEU A 3 52.41 16.08 61.53
CA LEU A 3 52.77 15.27 60.37
C LEU A 3 52.45 13.82 60.70
N GLU A 4 51.92 13.04 59.76
CA GLU A 4 52.25 11.61 59.71
C GLU A 4 52.07 10.98 58.32
N PHE A 5 53.20 10.45 57.87
CA PHE A 5 53.57 9.44 56.87
C PHE A 5 52.54 8.79 55.94
N ALA A 6 52.93 8.74 54.66
CA ALA A 6 52.51 7.74 53.67
C ALA A 6 53.16 6.36 53.93
N PRO A 7 52.62 5.30 53.32
CA PRO A 7 53.46 4.56 52.38
C PRO A 7 52.79 4.29 51.02
N MET A 8 53.66 3.87 50.12
CA MET A 8 53.63 3.83 48.67
C MET A 8 53.29 2.42 48.14
N HIS A 9 53.05 2.32 46.82
CA HIS A 9 52.92 1.11 45.97
C HIS A 9 51.54 0.38 46.03
N TRP A 10 50.92 -0.14 44.96
CA TRP A 10 51.27 -0.26 43.54
C TRP A 10 50.00 -0.67 42.72
N ILE A 11 49.99 -0.34 41.41
CA ILE A 11 49.27 -0.95 40.26
C ILE A 11 47.73 -0.87 40.20
N GLY A 12 47.24 -0.46 39.03
CA GLY A 12 46.06 -1.11 38.45
C GLY A 12 45.08 -0.25 37.67
N GLN A 13 45.54 0.72 36.89
CA GLN A 13 44.72 1.24 35.79
C GLN A 13 44.55 0.15 34.71
N HIS A 14 43.40 0.24 34.00
CA HIS A 14 43.03 -0.49 32.77
C HIS A 14 42.24 -1.81 32.90
N ARG A 15 41.04 -1.78 33.49
CA ARG A 15 39.98 -2.76 33.14
C ARG A 15 38.55 -2.18 33.20
N ARG A 16 38.30 -1.00 32.62
CA ARG A 16 36.93 -0.48 32.43
C ARG A 16 36.80 0.35 31.15
N ALA A 17 37.10 -0.23 30.00
CA ALA A 17 36.84 0.45 28.70
C ALA A 17 36.55 -0.49 27.52
N VAL A 18 36.29 -1.79 27.75
CA VAL A 18 36.01 -2.76 26.66
C VAL A 18 34.59 -3.33 26.69
N LEU A 19 33.81 -3.06 27.75
CA LEU A 19 32.47 -3.66 27.91
C LEU A 19 31.29 -2.82 27.38
N ILE A 20 31.51 -1.59 26.90
CA ILE A 20 30.41 -0.71 26.45
C ILE A 20 30.22 -0.74 24.92
N THR A 21 31.24 -1.10 24.13
CA THR A 21 31.12 -1.19 22.66
C THR A 21 30.48 -2.49 22.16
N ALA A 22 30.58 -3.59 22.90
CA ALA A 22 29.98 -4.87 22.50
C ALA A 22 28.43 -4.88 22.63
N ALA A 23 27.88 -4.18 23.62
CA ALA A 23 26.44 -4.14 23.86
C ALA A 23 25.67 -3.36 22.77
N ALA A 24 26.26 -2.26 22.26
CA ALA A 24 25.65 -1.46 21.19
C ALA A 24 25.61 -2.21 19.83
N ALA A 25 26.66 -2.98 19.52
CA ALA A 25 26.73 -3.81 18.31
C ALA A 25 25.79 -5.02 18.36
N ALA A 26 25.63 -5.64 19.53
CA ALA A 26 24.70 -6.75 19.72
C ALA A 26 23.23 -6.28 19.62
N ALA A 27 22.89 -5.12 20.20
CA ALA A 27 21.54 -4.56 20.12
C ALA A 27 21.16 -4.14 18.69
N THR A 28 22.09 -3.57 17.92
CA THR A 28 21.88 -3.26 16.50
C THR A 28 21.81 -4.52 15.64
N GLY A 29 22.66 -5.53 15.89
CA GLY A 29 22.59 -6.82 15.19
C GLY A 29 21.28 -7.57 15.40
N ILE A 30 20.72 -7.54 16.61
CA ILE A 30 19.41 -8.15 16.93
C ILE A 30 18.25 -7.35 16.31
N ALA A 31 18.31 -6.02 16.32
CA ALA A 31 17.28 -5.19 15.68
C ALA A 31 17.27 -5.34 14.14
N VAL A 32 18.44 -5.34 13.51
CA VAL A 32 18.61 -5.53 12.07
C VAL A 32 18.23 -6.97 11.67
N GLY A 33 18.68 -7.98 12.42
CA GLY A 33 18.32 -9.38 12.21
C GLY A 33 16.82 -9.64 12.38
N GLY A 34 16.20 -9.05 13.40
CA GLY A 34 14.77 -9.14 13.67
C GLY A 34 13.93 -8.49 12.56
N HIS A 35 14.32 -7.30 12.10
CA HIS A 35 13.65 -6.61 10.99
C HIS A 35 13.79 -7.38 9.66
N TRP A 36 14.96 -7.97 9.39
CA TRP A 36 15.18 -8.78 8.19
C TRP A 36 14.37 -10.08 8.20
N LEU A 37 14.34 -10.79 9.34
CA LEU A 37 13.48 -11.98 9.54
C LEU A 37 11.99 -11.66 9.42
N TRP A 38 11.56 -10.49 9.88
CA TRP A 38 10.17 -10.04 9.74
C TRP A 38 9.81 -9.71 8.29
N ARG A 39 10.68 -9.00 7.56
CA ARG A 39 10.46 -8.70 6.13
C ARG A 39 10.32 -9.99 5.31
N GLN A 40 11.07 -11.05 5.61
CA GLN A 40 10.93 -12.33 4.92
C GLN A 40 9.58 -13.03 5.14
N ARG A 41 8.88 -12.75 6.25
CA ARG A 41 7.57 -13.36 6.57
C ARG A 41 6.38 -12.70 5.88
N LEU A 42 6.57 -11.52 5.29
CA LEU A 42 5.51 -10.85 4.53
C LEU A 42 5.23 -11.57 3.20
N PRO A 43 4.01 -11.56 2.69
CA PRO A 43 3.73 -12.03 1.33
C PRO A 43 4.56 -11.27 0.29
N ALA A 44 4.88 -11.94 -0.82
CA ALA A 44 5.74 -11.37 -1.86
C ALA A 44 5.17 -10.07 -2.43
N GLU A 45 3.87 -10.02 -2.68
CA GLU A 45 3.18 -8.86 -3.22
C GLU A 45 3.24 -7.66 -2.25
N VAL A 46 3.15 -7.91 -0.93
CA VAL A 46 3.29 -6.86 0.08
C VAL A 46 4.70 -6.28 0.08
N ARG A 47 5.74 -7.13 -0.02
CA ARG A 47 7.12 -6.64 -0.13
C ARG A 47 7.36 -5.85 -1.41
N THR A 48 6.80 -6.33 -2.52
CA THR A 48 6.88 -5.64 -3.81
C THR A 48 6.20 -4.27 -3.75
N LEU A 49 5.03 -4.18 -3.12
CA LEU A 49 4.34 -2.92 -2.90
C LEU A 49 5.15 -1.97 -2.01
N GLN A 50 5.74 -2.48 -0.92
CA GLN A 50 6.64 -1.70 -0.07
C GLN A 50 7.82 -1.12 -0.85
N ALA A 51 8.48 -1.91 -1.69
CA ALA A 51 9.59 -1.43 -2.51
C ALA A 51 9.16 -0.34 -3.50
N VAL A 52 7.97 -0.48 -4.10
CA VAL A 52 7.37 0.56 -4.96
C VAL A 52 7.09 1.83 -4.17
N LEU A 53 6.49 1.72 -2.97
CA LEU A 53 6.18 2.88 -2.14
C LEU A 53 7.44 3.57 -1.61
N GLU A 54 8.46 2.82 -1.22
CA GLU A 54 9.76 3.37 -0.83
C GLU A 54 10.38 4.19 -1.97
N ARG A 55 10.24 3.71 -3.22
CA ARG A 55 10.67 4.45 -4.42
C ARG A 55 9.83 5.71 -4.65
N LEU A 56 8.50 5.59 -4.65
CA LEU A 56 7.60 6.73 -4.90
C LEU A 56 7.70 7.81 -3.81
N ASN A 57 8.02 7.43 -2.58
CA ASN A 57 8.17 8.34 -1.45
C ASN A 57 9.52 9.09 -1.44
N HIS A 58 10.41 8.83 -2.40
CA HIS A 58 11.69 9.53 -2.44
C HIS A 58 11.46 11.03 -2.63
N GLY A 59 11.69 11.82 -1.58
CA GLY A 59 11.43 13.27 -1.59
C GLY A 59 10.01 13.71 -1.19
N ASP A 60 9.27 12.90 -0.42
CA ASP A 60 7.95 13.26 0.15
C ASP A 60 6.86 13.52 -0.92
N ASN A 61 6.93 12.80 -2.04
CA ASN A 61 6.05 13.03 -3.20
C ASN A 61 4.65 12.42 -3.06
N LEU A 62 4.37 11.70 -1.97
CA LEU A 62 3.07 11.07 -1.74
C LEU A 62 2.01 12.06 -1.23
N GLY A 63 2.42 13.25 -0.78
CA GLY A 63 1.54 14.26 -0.21
C GLY A 63 1.27 14.05 1.28
N ARG A 64 0.39 14.88 1.85
CA ARG A 64 0.10 14.91 3.30
C ARG A 64 -1.14 14.12 3.72
N GLU A 65 -1.90 13.63 2.76
CA GLU A 65 -3.10 12.85 3.02
C GLU A 65 -2.74 11.49 3.62
N PRO A 66 -3.53 10.95 4.57
CA PRO A 66 -3.30 9.61 5.07
C PRO A 66 -3.55 8.59 3.96
N LEU A 67 -2.51 7.84 3.62
CA LEU A 67 -2.56 6.77 2.61
C LEU A 67 -2.49 5.40 3.30
N ALA A 68 -3.42 4.53 2.93
CA ALA A 68 -3.37 3.12 3.27
C ALA A 68 -3.24 2.27 2.00
N PHE A 69 -2.69 1.07 2.15
CA PHE A 69 -2.45 0.17 1.03
C PHE A 69 -2.85 -1.25 1.41
N MET A 70 -3.49 -1.96 0.50
CA MET A 70 -3.81 -3.37 0.70
C MET A 70 -3.70 -4.19 -0.58
N VAL A 71 -3.34 -5.46 -0.40
CA VAL A 71 -3.44 -6.45 -1.47
C VAL A 71 -4.82 -7.10 -1.38
N GLY A 72 -5.63 -6.97 -2.43
CA GLY A 72 -6.98 -7.52 -2.51
C GLY A 72 -7.08 -8.78 -3.36
N SER A 73 -8.25 -9.40 -3.36
CA SER A 73 -8.63 -10.53 -4.20
C SER A 73 -9.05 -10.14 -5.63
N GLY A 74 -9.44 -8.88 -5.85
CA GLY A 74 -9.71 -8.29 -7.18
C GLY A 74 -11.16 -8.41 -7.68
N SER A 75 -11.53 -7.55 -8.64
CA SER A 75 -12.87 -7.45 -9.23
C SER A 75 -13.41 -8.79 -9.73
N TYR A 76 -12.56 -9.62 -10.33
CA TYR A 76 -12.97 -10.94 -10.82
C TYR A 76 -13.46 -11.86 -9.69
N THR A 77 -12.90 -11.74 -8.47
CA THR A 77 -13.42 -12.46 -7.30
C THR A 77 -14.84 -12.00 -6.95
N ALA A 78 -15.12 -10.69 -7.04
CA ALA A 78 -16.47 -10.16 -6.86
C ALA A 78 -17.43 -10.62 -7.95
N HIS A 79 -16.98 -10.66 -9.22
CA HIS A 79 -17.76 -11.20 -10.32
C HIS A 79 -18.13 -12.67 -10.11
N LEU A 80 -17.18 -13.51 -9.68
CA LEU A 80 -17.45 -14.91 -9.35
C LEU A 80 -18.41 -15.04 -8.17
N ALA A 81 -18.31 -14.18 -7.15
CA ALA A 81 -19.24 -14.17 -6.03
C ALA A 81 -20.67 -13.83 -6.47
N GLN A 82 -20.82 -12.86 -7.38
CA GLN A 82 -22.11 -12.52 -8.01
C GLN A 82 -22.69 -13.72 -8.77
N GLN A 83 -21.90 -14.37 -9.64
CA GLN A 83 -22.33 -15.54 -10.41
C GLN A 83 -22.77 -16.72 -9.52
N ARG A 84 -22.26 -16.78 -8.29
CA ARG A 84 -22.60 -17.81 -7.29
C ARG A 84 -23.75 -17.39 -6.38
N GLY A 85 -24.35 -16.22 -6.57
CA GLY A 85 -25.45 -15.71 -5.75
C GLY A 85 -25.03 -15.38 -4.31
N LEU A 86 -23.75 -15.10 -4.06
CA LEU A 86 -23.24 -14.76 -2.72
C LEU A 86 -23.46 -13.29 -2.34
N CYS A 87 -23.82 -12.47 -3.31
CA CYS A 87 -24.11 -11.04 -3.18
C CYS A 87 -25.09 -10.61 -4.28
N LYS A 88 -25.74 -9.46 -4.09
CA LYS A 88 -26.56 -8.81 -5.13
C LYS A 88 -25.65 -8.10 -6.13
N GLU A 89 -26.11 -7.92 -7.37
CA GLU A 89 -25.28 -7.42 -8.49
C GLU A 89 -24.48 -6.16 -8.16
N ASP A 90 -25.06 -5.22 -7.41
CA ASP A 90 -24.42 -3.94 -7.07
C ASP A 90 -23.77 -3.91 -5.67
N ALA A 91 -23.61 -5.08 -5.02
CA ALA A 91 -23.17 -5.18 -3.63
C ALA A 91 -22.04 -6.20 -3.43
N CYS A 92 -21.29 -6.52 -4.49
CA CYS A 92 -20.25 -7.54 -4.47
C CYS A 92 -18.84 -7.02 -4.18
N ASP A 93 -18.63 -5.71 -4.07
CA ASP A 93 -17.29 -5.09 -3.97
C ASP A 93 -16.48 -5.57 -2.75
N ALA A 94 -17.15 -5.99 -1.68
CA ALA A 94 -16.49 -6.58 -0.52
C ALA A 94 -15.68 -7.84 -0.90
N PHE A 95 -16.14 -8.61 -1.88
CA PHE A 95 -15.44 -9.79 -2.39
C PHE A 95 -14.19 -9.45 -3.19
N ALA A 96 -14.07 -8.24 -3.76
CA ALA A 96 -12.86 -7.77 -4.42
C ALA A 96 -11.77 -7.32 -3.43
N GLN A 97 -12.17 -7.03 -2.19
CA GLN A 97 -11.31 -6.54 -1.12
C GLN A 97 -10.96 -7.63 -0.09
N LEU A 98 -11.31 -8.89 -0.33
CA LEU A 98 -10.91 -9.97 0.58
C LEU A 98 -9.38 -10.06 0.62
N ASN A 99 -8.85 -10.27 1.82
CA ASN A 99 -7.42 -10.45 2.02
C ASN A 99 -7.04 -11.83 1.47
N PRO A 100 -6.27 -11.92 0.37
CA PRO A 100 -6.00 -13.18 -0.30
C PRO A 100 -5.06 -14.12 0.47
N TYR A 101 -4.54 -13.67 1.61
CA TYR A 101 -3.68 -14.46 2.52
C TYR A 101 -4.45 -15.02 3.71
N ARG A 102 -5.72 -14.64 3.88
CA ARG A 102 -6.60 -15.19 4.91
C ARG A 102 -7.44 -16.32 4.32
N ARG A 103 -7.69 -17.35 5.13
CA ARG A 103 -8.68 -18.40 4.83
C ARG A 103 -10.05 -17.99 5.35
N TYR A 104 -11.06 -18.16 4.52
CA TYR A 104 -12.44 -17.78 4.80
C TYR A 104 -13.39 -18.97 4.91
N GLY A 105 -13.09 -20.10 4.25
CA GLY A 105 -14.01 -21.24 4.16
C GLY A 105 -15.21 -20.96 3.24
N ASN A 106 -16.24 -21.81 3.30
CA ASN A 106 -17.52 -21.65 2.57
C ASN A 106 -17.39 -21.38 1.07
N GLY A 107 -16.35 -21.95 0.44
CA GLY A 107 -16.07 -21.77 -1.00
C GLY A 107 -15.41 -20.44 -1.38
N TRP A 108 -15.22 -19.49 -0.46
CA TRP A 108 -14.61 -18.20 -0.79
C TRP A 108 -13.13 -18.32 -1.15
N ASP A 109 -12.42 -19.26 -0.52
CA ASP A 109 -11.03 -19.58 -0.86
C ASP A 109 -10.90 -20.02 -2.34
N GLU A 110 -11.92 -20.70 -2.88
CA GLU A 110 -11.98 -21.07 -4.30
C GLU A 110 -12.15 -19.84 -5.19
N LEU A 111 -13.05 -18.92 -4.81
CA LEU A 111 -13.28 -17.68 -5.56
C LEU A 111 -12.02 -16.83 -5.58
N ILE A 112 -11.32 -16.69 -4.46
CA ILE A 112 -10.04 -15.97 -4.39
C ILE A 112 -8.99 -16.65 -5.28
N ARG A 113 -8.93 -17.98 -5.30
CA ARG A 113 -7.99 -18.71 -6.17
C ARG A 113 -8.30 -18.50 -7.65
N GLN A 114 -9.57 -18.59 -8.04
CA GLN A 114 -10.02 -18.36 -9.41
C GLN A 114 -9.86 -16.89 -9.83
N GLY A 115 -10.18 -15.95 -8.93
CA GLY A 115 -9.98 -14.53 -9.12
C GLY A 115 -8.51 -14.15 -9.21
N TYR A 116 -7.62 -14.84 -8.49
CA TYR A 116 -6.19 -14.75 -8.78
C TYR A 116 -5.94 -15.23 -10.21
N ALA A 117 -6.31 -16.47 -10.56
CA ALA A 117 -6.05 -17.09 -11.88
C ALA A 117 -6.51 -16.24 -13.08
N MET A 118 -7.73 -15.69 -13.03
CA MET A 118 -8.40 -15.02 -14.15
C MET A 118 -8.55 -13.51 -13.98
N GLY A 119 -8.06 -12.95 -12.86
CA GLY A 119 -8.24 -11.53 -12.55
C GLY A 119 -7.43 -10.60 -13.43
N ASP A 120 -7.98 -9.41 -13.60
CA ASP A 120 -7.42 -8.33 -14.41
C ASP A 120 -6.23 -7.63 -13.74
N ILE A 121 -5.50 -6.89 -14.56
CA ILE A 121 -4.47 -5.95 -14.13
C ILE A 121 -5.15 -4.63 -13.77
N GLN A 122 -5.25 -4.34 -12.48
CA GLN A 122 -5.88 -3.12 -12.01
C GLN A 122 -5.33 -2.67 -10.65
N ALA A 123 -5.71 -1.47 -10.25
CA ALA A 123 -5.78 -1.03 -8.86
C ALA A 123 -6.99 -0.08 -8.76
N TRP A 124 -7.38 0.27 -7.55
CA TRP A 124 -8.33 1.36 -7.34
C TRP A 124 -8.09 2.03 -5.99
N SER A 125 -8.49 3.28 -5.91
CA SER A 125 -8.54 4.07 -4.69
C SER A 125 -9.95 4.05 -4.09
N THR A 126 -10.00 4.19 -2.78
CA THR A 126 -11.25 4.29 -2.01
C THR A 126 -11.36 5.67 -1.39
N SER A 127 -12.58 6.09 -1.03
CA SER A 127 -12.81 7.37 -0.36
C SER A 127 -12.12 7.48 1.01
N SER A 128 -11.74 6.36 1.62
CA SER A 128 -10.98 6.30 2.87
C SER A 128 -9.47 6.49 2.69
N GLY A 129 -8.99 6.83 1.48
CA GLY A 129 -7.57 7.00 1.20
C GLY A 129 -6.80 5.67 1.11
N THR A 130 -7.50 4.55 0.87
CA THR A 130 -6.87 3.24 0.68
C THR A 130 -6.71 2.93 -0.80
N VAL A 131 -5.51 2.58 -1.23
CA VAL A 131 -5.22 1.99 -2.54
C VAL A 131 -5.28 0.46 -2.42
N VAL A 132 -6.13 -0.17 -3.23
CA VAL A 132 -6.27 -1.61 -3.32
C VAL A 132 -5.62 -2.11 -4.60
N VAL A 133 -4.65 -3.02 -4.46
CA VAL A 133 -4.01 -3.68 -5.61
C VAL A 133 -4.32 -5.17 -5.56
N PRO A 134 -5.08 -5.73 -6.52
CA PRO A 134 -5.33 -7.15 -6.57
C PRO A 134 -4.07 -7.98 -6.68
N ARG A 135 -4.08 -9.14 -6.03
CA ARG A 135 -3.00 -10.11 -6.12
C ARG A 135 -2.69 -10.52 -7.58
N ALA A 136 -3.71 -10.57 -8.44
CA ALA A 136 -3.57 -10.87 -9.86
C ALA A 136 -2.68 -9.85 -10.60
N THR A 137 -2.76 -8.56 -10.24
CA THR A 137 -1.92 -7.48 -10.79
C THR A 137 -0.44 -7.76 -10.56
N PHE A 138 -0.06 -8.19 -9.36
CA PHE A 138 1.34 -8.53 -9.05
C PHE A 138 1.85 -9.70 -9.86
N ARG A 139 1.02 -10.74 -10.06
CA ARG A 139 1.39 -11.87 -10.93
C ARG A 139 1.59 -11.40 -12.36
N ALA A 140 0.68 -10.59 -12.88
CA ALA A 140 0.72 -10.14 -14.26
C ALA A 140 1.91 -9.23 -14.54
N TYR A 141 2.23 -8.31 -13.63
CA TYR A 141 3.42 -7.46 -13.75
C TYR A 141 4.73 -8.18 -13.44
N GLY A 142 4.72 -9.23 -12.61
CA GLY A 142 5.91 -10.01 -12.30
C GLY A 142 7.06 -9.14 -11.77
N SER A 143 8.19 -9.14 -12.47
CA SER A 143 9.37 -8.34 -12.13
C SER A 143 9.34 -6.89 -12.62
N HIS A 144 8.30 -6.47 -13.35
CA HIS A 144 8.20 -5.14 -13.94
C HIS A 144 7.70 -4.09 -12.92
N LEU A 145 8.53 -3.78 -11.93
CA LEU A 145 8.18 -2.85 -10.84
C LEU A 145 7.77 -1.45 -11.31
N GLY A 146 8.25 -1.01 -12.48
CA GLY A 146 7.86 0.28 -13.07
C GLY A 146 6.38 0.35 -13.43
N TYR A 147 5.78 -0.76 -13.88
CA TYR A 147 4.34 -0.81 -14.18
C TYR A 147 3.52 -0.70 -12.91
N LEU A 148 3.90 -1.46 -11.87
CA LEU A 148 3.24 -1.35 -10.57
C LEU A 148 3.39 0.05 -9.97
N ALA A 149 4.57 0.66 -10.10
CA ALA A 149 4.81 2.02 -9.63
C ALA A 149 3.90 3.03 -10.35
N CYS A 150 3.71 2.89 -11.66
CA CYS A 150 2.78 3.70 -12.43
C CYS A 150 1.34 3.57 -11.92
N THR A 151 0.85 2.32 -11.78
CA THR A 151 -0.49 2.05 -11.29
C THR A 151 -0.71 2.61 -9.89
N VAL A 152 0.23 2.39 -8.97
CA VAL A 152 0.12 2.87 -7.59
C VAL A 152 0.18 4.40 -7.52
N ALA A 153 1.07 5.04 -8.28
CA ALA A 153 1.17 6.50 -8.33
C ALA A 153 -0.11 7.13 -8.89
N HIS A 154 -0.72 6.52 -9.91
CA HIS A 154 -2.00 6.93 -10.47
C HIS A 154 -3.12 6.90 -9.40
N GLU A 155 -3.25 5.82 -8.64
CA GLU A 155 -4.26 5.74 -7.57
C GLU A 155 -4.01 6.73 -6.42
N ILE A 156 -2.74 6.98 -6.07
CA ILE A 156 -2.40 8.01 -5.08
C ILE A 156 -2.82 9.40 -5.58
N ALA A 157 -2.67 9.67 -6.88
CA ALA A 157 -3.11 10.94 -7.45
C ALA A 157 -4.63 11.14 -7.35
N HIS A 158 -5.43 10.09 -7.55
CA HIS A 158 -6.88 10.15 -7.32
C HIS A 158 -7.23 10.55 -5.89
N ILE A 159 -6.51 10.00 -4.90
CA ILE A 159 -6.70 10.32 -3.47
C ILE A 159 -6.30 11.78 -3.21
N ARG A 160 -5.09 12.19 -3.63
CA ARG A 160 -4.57 13.56 -3.43
C ARG A 160 -5.46 14.65 -4.03
N ARG A 161 -6.16 14.33 -5.13
CA ARG A 161 -7.09 15.24 -5.78
C ARG A 161 -8.53 15.13 -5.31
N HIS A 162 -8.82 14.21 -4.39
CA HIS A 162 -10.17 13.90 -3.93
C HIS A 162 -11.13 13.56 -5.08
N HIS A 163 -10.66 12.86 -6.12
CA HIS A 163 -11.47 12.57 -7.31
C HIS A 163 -12.77 11.83 -6.97
N ILE A 164 -12.73 10.84 -6.08
CA ILE A 164 -13.91 10.08 -5.65
C ILE A 164 -14.97 11.01 -5.02
N PHE A 165 -14.54 11.88 -4.09
CA PHE A 165 -15.44 12.86 -3.47
C PHE A 165 -16.01 13.85 -4.50
N LYS A 166 -15.14 14.40 -5.36
CA LYS A 166 -15.56 15.36 -6.39
C LYS A 166 -16.56 14.73 -7.36
N SER A 167 -16.36 13.48 -7.78
CA SER A 167 -17.28 12.77 -8.67
C SER A 167 -18.65 12.58 -8.02
N SER A 168 -18.67 12.11 -6.77
CA SER A 168 -19.92 11.98 -6.01
C SER A 168 -20.64 13.33 -5.83
N TYR A 169 -19.90 14.39 -5.47
CA TYR A 169 -20.46 15.73 -5.33
C TYR A 169 -21.05 16.26 -6.64
N GLN A 170 -20.31 16.15 -7.74
CA GLN A 170 -20.77 16.59 -9.06
C GLN A 170 -22.02 15.83 -9.50
N GLU A 171 -22.04 14.51 -9.27
CA GLU A 171 -23.17 13.66 -9.62
C GLU A 171 -24.45 14.06 -8.86
N HIS A 172 -24.35 14.25 -7.55
CA HIS A 172 -25.50 14.45 -6.67
C HIS A 172 -25.91 15.92 -6.50
N HIS A 173 -25.07 16.86 -6.90
CA HIS A 173 -25.35 18.29 -6.79
C HIS A 173 -25.46 18.96 -8.15
N ASN A 174 -24.39 18.94 -8.95
CA ASN A 174 -24.33 19.72 -10.19
C ASN A 174 -25.07 19.05 -11.35
N PHE A 175 -25.12 17.71 -11.35
CA PHE A 175 -25.81 16.92 -12.36
C PHE A 175 -27.17 16.40 -11.87
N GLN A 176 -27.60 16.87 -10.70
CA GLN A 176 -28.91 16.55 -10.17
C GLN A 176 -30.01 17.08 -11.10
N GLY A 177 -31.00 16.24 -11.41
CA GLY A 177 -32.12 16.61 -12.27
C GLY A 177 -31.83 16.60 -13.78
N LEU A 178 -30.58 16.32 -14.19
CA LEU A 178 -30.30 16.02 -15.60
C LEU A 178 -30.97 14.71 -16.01
N GLU A 179 -31.45 14.67 -17.25
CA GLU A 179 -31.87 13.42 -17.87
C GLU A 179 -30.70 12.41 -17.95
N LYS A 180 -31.04 11.12 -18.02
CA LYS A 180 -30.07 10.02 -17.96
C LYS A 180 -28.90 10.18 -18.94
N LYS A 181 -29.17 10.37 -20.24
CA LYS A 181 -28.13 10.47 -21.28
C LYS A 181 -27.21 11.70 -21.09
N PRO A 182 -27.74 12.93 -20.90
CA PRO A 182 -26.92 14.08 -20.55
C PRO A 182 -26.08 13.87 -19.29
N LYS A 183 -26.65 13.27 -18.23
CA LYS A 183 -25.94 12.98 -16.99
C LYS A 183 -24.77 12.01 -17.21
N GLU A 184 -24.99 10.92 -17.94
CA GLU A 184 -23.94 9.96 -18.32
C GLU A 184 -22.80 10.65 -19.09
N LEU A 185 -23.13 11.49 -20.07
CA LEU A 185 -22.12 12.23 -20.84
C LEU A 185 -21.32 13.21 -19.99
N ALA A 186 -21.97 13.90 -19.05
CA ALA A 186 -21.31 14.80 -18.11
C ALA A 186 -20.35 14.04 -17.17
N LEU A 187 -20.79 12.90 -16.64
CA LEU A 187 -19.96 12.03 -15.80
C LEU A 187 -18.76 11.44 -16.57
N MET A 188 -18.95 11.01 -17.81
CA MET A 188 -17.83 10.53 -18.65
C MET A 188 -16.79 11.62 -18.93
N ARG A 189 -17.23 12.86 -19.16
CA ARG A 189 -16.31 14.01 -19.35
C ARG A 189 -15.53 14.31 -18.07
N LEU A 190 -16.22 14.31 -16.93
CA LEU A 190 -15.59 14.52 -15.63
C LEU A 190 -14.57 13.42 -15.32
N SER A 191 -14.95 12.15 -15.50
CA SER A 191 -14.05 11.01 -15.32
C SER A 191 -12.81 11.15 -16.21
N ARG A 192 -12.98 11.40 -17.52
CA ARG A 192 -11.84 11.60 -18.43
C ARG A 192 -10.89 12.70 -17.97
N GLN A 193 -11.41 13.82 -17.47
CA GLN A 193 -10.58 14.89 -16.93
C GLN A 193 -9.78 14.41 -15.71
N GLN A 194 -10.43 13.70 -14.79
CA GLN A 194 -9.79 13.17 -13.58
C GLN A 194 -8.70 12.14 -13.89
N GLU A 195 -8.92 11.26 -14.87
CA GLU A 195 -7.90 10.31 -15.33
C GLU A 195 -6.66 11.04 -15.88
N LEU A 196 -6.85 12.05 -16.75
CA LEU A 196 -5.75 12.84 -17.31
C LEU A 196 -4.97 13.60 -16.22
N GLU A 197 -5.70 14.11 -15.23
CA GLU A 197 -5.11 14.70 -14.04
C GLU A 197 -4.26 13.65 -13.29
N ALA A 198 -4.83 12.48 -12.96
CA ALA A 198 -4.14 11.42 -12.25
C ALA A 198 -2.87 10.96 -12.97
N ASP A 199 -2.93 10.75 -14.29
CA ASP A 199 -1.78 10.38 -15.12
C ASP A 199 -0.65 11.42 -15.07
N ARG A 200 -0.99 12.71 -15.15
CA ARG A 200 -0.01 13.79 -15.07
C ARG A 200 0.71 13.80 -13.71
N ASP A 201 -0.02 13.59 -12.63
CA ASP A 201 0.56 13.62 -11.29
C ASP A 201 1.36 12.35 -11.02
N ALA A 202 0.89 11.19 -11.49
CA ALA A 202 1.63 9.94 -11.45
C ALA A 202 2.98 10.07 -12.16
N ALA A 203 3.00 10.67 -13.35
CA ALA A 203 4.25 10.93 -14.08
C ALA A 203 5.22 11.78 -13.26
N THR A 204 4.71 12.81 -12.58
CA THR A 204 5.53 13.68 -11.71
C THR A 204 6.08 12.92 -10.49
N MET A 205 5.33 11.98 -9.92
CA MET A 205 5.81 11.12 -8.82
C MET A 205 6.91 10.15 -9.28
N LEU A 206 6.90 9.75 -10.56
CA LEU A 206 7.82 8.75 -11.13
C LEU A 206 9.13 9.33 -11.69
N GLU A 207 9.17 10.63 -12.01
CA GLU A 207 10.32 11.30 -12.62
C GLU A 207 11.52 11.44 -11.66
N ARG A 208 11.32 11.24 -10.35
CA ARG A 208 12.29 11.53 -9.28
C ARG A 208 12.79 10.28 -8.57
#